data_AF-K5VDL1-F1
#
_entry.id   AF-K5VDL1-F1
#
_cell.length_a   1.000
_cell.length_b   1.000
_cell.length_c   1.000
_cell.angle_alpha   90.00
_cell.angle_beta   90.00
_cell.angle_gamma   90.00
#
_symmetry.space_group_name_H-M   'P 1'
#
loop_
_entity.id
_entity.type
_entity.pdbx_description
1 polymer ?
#
loop_
_entity_poly.entity_id
_entity_poly.type
_entity_poly.pdbx_seq_one_letter_code
_entity_poly.pdbx_strand_id
1 'polypeptide(L)' 'HPPNAPQVQVPALARGMKVRSSVKVMCGGCAVVRRKGRIYIICSRNPKHKQAR' A
#
# COMPACT_ATOMS: atom_id res chain seq x y z
N HIS A 1 -33.38 5.18 22.45
CA HIS A 1 -32.69 4.27 21.53
C HIS A 1 -32.62 4.91 20.14
N PRO A 2 -31.48 5.46 19.71
CA PRO A 2 -31.35 5.95 18.35
C PRO A 2 -31.12 4.76 17.38
N PRO A 3 -31.77 4.76 16.20
CA PRO A 3 -31.65 3.68 15.23
C PRO A 3 -30.34 3.78 14.45
N ASN A 4 -29.62 2.66 14.45
CA ASN A 4 -28.75 2.14 13.39
C ASN A 4 -28.22 3.18 12.37
N ALA A 5 -27.04 3.74 12.63
CA ALA A 5 -26.29 4.49 11.62
C ALA A 5 -25.72 3.51 10.56
N PRO A 6 -25.82 3.83 9.25
CA PRO A 6 -25.28 2.97 8.21
C PRO A 6 -23.76 2.94 8.29
N GLN A 7 -23.21 1.73 8.33
CA GLN A 7 -21.78 1.48 8.33
C GLN A 7 -21.18 1.97 7.00
N VAL A 8 -20.51 3.12 7.01
CA VAL A 8 -19.78 3.63 5.84
C VAL A 8 -18.56 2.74 5.60
N GLN A 9 -18.76 1.67 4.83
CA GLN A 9 -17.67 0.82 4.36
C GLN A 9 -16.87 1.60 3.31
N VAL A 10 -15.85 2.32 3.77
CA VAL A 10 -14.85 2.92 2.86
C VAL A 10 -14.27 1.82 1.97
N PRO A 11 -14.29 2.00 0.64
CA PRO A 11 -13.91 0.92 -0.27
C PRO A 11 -12.46 0.55 -0.06
N ALA A 12 -12.19 -0.76 -0.10
CA ALA A 12 -10.87 -1.38 -0.02
C ALA A 12 -9.99 -0.96 -1.23
N LEU A 13 -9.50 0.27 -1.23
CA LEU A 13 -8.85 0.89 -2.39
C LEU A 13 -7.42 0.38 -2.67
N ALA A 14 -6.92 -0.65 -1.99
CA ALA A 14 -5.51 -1.03 -2.11
C ALA A 14 -5.33 -2.44 -2.69
N ARG A 15 -5.86 -2.68 -3.89
CA ARG A 15 -5.36 -3.75 -4.78
C ARG A 15 -4.20 -3.27 -5.68
N GLY A 16 -3.58 -2.11 -5.37
CA GLY A 16 -2.54 -1.48 -6.19
C GLY A 16 -1.42 -0.81 -5.39
N MET A 17 -0.37 -0.37 -6.10
CA MET A 17 0.83 0.26 -5.57
C MET A 17 0.53 1.60 -4.89
N LYS A 18 0.98 1.80 -3.64
CA LYS A 18 0.69 3.01 -2.87
C LYS A 18 1.82 4.05 -3.01
N VAL A 19 1.53 5.22 -3.55
CA VAL A 19 2.51 6.31 -3.59
C VAL A 19 2.67 6.90 -2.17
N ARG A 20 3.90 7.01 -1.67
CA ARG A 20 4.25 7.62 -0.39
C ARG A 20 5.53 8.42 -0.51
N SER A 21 5.63 9.54 0.21
CA SER A 21 6.83 10.38 0.27
C SER A 21 8.05 9.67 0.87
N SER A 22 7.81 8.64 1.70
CA SER A 22 8.83 7.77 2.28
C SER A 22 8.53 6.31 1.94
N VAL A 23 9.57 5.60 1.50
CA VAL A 23 9.51 4.17 1.17
C VAL A 23 10.42 3.39 2.12
N LYS A 24 9.86 2.34 2.73
CA LYS A 24 10.57 1.45 3.66
C LYS A 24 10.20 0.00 3.38
N VAL A 25 11.16 -0.90 3.59
CA VAL A 25 10.96 -2.34 3.55
C VAL A 25 10.17 -2.75 4.80
N MET A 26 9.04 -3.44 4.62
CA MET A 26 8.13 -3.80 5.72
C MET A 26 8.20 -5.29 6.11
N CYS A 27 8.77 -6.12 5.25
CA CYS A 27 8.92 -7.56 5.49
C CYS A 27 10.12 -8.09 4.70
N GLY A 28 10.62 -9.29 5.02
CA GLY A 28 11.75 -9.89 4.31
C GLY A 28 11.47 -10.27 2.84
N GLY A 29 10.25 -10.03 2.34
CA GLY A 29 9.88 -10.23 0.93
C GLY A 29 9.76 -8.93 0.14
N CYS A 30 9.98 -7.79 0.81
CA CYS A 30 10.02 -6.50 0.17
C CYS A 30 11.41 -6.24 -0.40
N ALA A 31 11.47 -5.78 -1.64
CA ALA A 31 12.71 -5.37 -2.30
C ALA A 31 12.61 -3.92 -2.76
N VAL A 32 13.70 -3.18 -2.59
CA VAL A 32 13.84 -1.82 -3.11
C VAL A 32 14.38 -1.89 -4.53
N VAL A 33 13.66 -1.32 -5.49
CA VAL A 33 14.04 -1.28 -6.91
C VAL A 33 13.97 0.16 -7.41
N ARG A 34 15.00 0.59 -8.14
CA ARG A 34 15.02 1.90 -8.81
C ARG A 34 14.72 1.73 -10.29
N ARG A 35 13.71 2.42 -10.81
CA ARG A 35 13.31 2.37 -12.23
C ARG A 35 12.96 3.78 -12.69
N LYS A 36 13.49 4.21 -13.85
CA LYS A 36 13.24 5.55 -14.41
C LYS A 36 13.45 6.70 -13.39
N GLY A 37 14.50 6.59 -12.56
CA GLY A 37 14.81 7.58 -11.52
C GLY A 37 13.92 7.56 -10.26
N ARG A 38 12.90 6.70 -10.20
CA ARG A 38 12.00 6.57 -9.05
C ARG A 38 12.29 5.33 -8.21
N ILE A 39 11.98 5.39 -6.91
CA ILE A 39 12.20 4.29 -5.97
C ILE A 39 10.89 3.56 -5.73
N TYR A 40 10.92 2.23 -5.88
CA TYR A 40 9.77 1.36 -5.73
C TYR A 40 10.08 0.28 -4.68
N ILE A 41 9.10 -0.04 -3.85
CA ILE A 41 9.07 -1.25 -3.01
C ILE A 41 8.16 -2.24 -3.70
N ILE A 42 8.71 -3.36 -4.14
CA ILE A 42 7.93 -4.50 -4.61
C ILE A 42 7.87 -5.56 -3.52
N CYS A 43 6.78 -6.29 -3.43
CA CYS A 43 6.63 -7.40 -2.51
C CYS A 43 5.84 -8.51 -3.21
N SER A 44 6.39 -9.72 -3.22
CA SER A 44 5.75 -10.89 -3.83
C SER A 44 4.72 -11.53 -2.90
N ARG A 45 4.91 -11.40 -1.59
CA ARG A 45 4.04 -11.99 -0.57
C ARG A 45 2.77 -11.17 -0.33
N ASN A 46 2.92 -9.86 -0.14
CA ASN A 46 1.83 -8.98 0.27
C ASN A 46 1.70 -7.76 -0.67
N PRO A 47 0.59 -7.61 -1.40
CA PRO A 47 0.38 -6.47 -2.31
C PRO A 47 0.27 -5.13 -1.56
N LYS A 48 -0.16 -5.15 -0.28
CA LYS A 48 -0.26 -3.95 0.57
C LYS A 48 1.09 -3.27 0.84
N HIS A 49 2.20 -4.00 0.69
CA HIS A 49 3.54 -3.42 0.91
C HIS A 49 4.09 -2.73 -0.34
N LYS A 50 3.45 -2.87 -1.50
CA LYS A 50 3.90 -2.24 -2.74
C LYS A 50 3.78 -0.72 -2.61
N GLN A 51 4.91 -0.02 -2.66
CA GLN A 51 4.97 1.43 -2.46
C GLN A 51 5.88 2.13 -3.47
N ALA A 52 5.50 3.31 -3.95
CA ALA A 52 6.34 4.13 -4.83
C ALA A 52 6.69 5.45 -4.15
N ARG A 53 7.94 5.87 -4.26
CA ARG A 53 8.39 7.22 -3.94
C ARG A 53 8.47 8.05 -5.21
#